data_AF-A0A3M1BDY8-F1
#
_entry.id   AF-A0A3M1BDY8-F1
#
_cell.length_a   1.000
_cell.length_b   1.000
_cell.length_c   1.000
_cell.angle_alpha   90.00
_cell.angle_beta   90.00
_cell.angle_gamma   90.00
#
_symmetry.space_group_name_H-M   'P 1'
#
loop_
_entity.id
_entity.type
_entity.pdbx_description
1 polymer ?
#
loop_
_entity_poly.entity_id
_entity_poly.type
_entity_poly.pdbx_seq_one_letter_code
_entity_poly.pdbx_strand_id
1 'polypeptide(L)'
;MIGSAVIRLFLTTTICAWLLSCASTASSERENCVGEATDNVHFREAVCEADQLLAEAQYEQAARAYVEAMNMPVHEALTFDLYAKASIAYLKSGDYRSGKEYAERYKVALALFTGIFDCASLDGEFYLVDKYANRVQGAYVSEIARSLCVGEHEVHLLRDNIGRLDIEVDLFQLYATMRNLIEVGQ
;
A
#
# COMPACT_ATOMS: atom_id res chain seq x y z
N MET A 1 -19.00 -51.21 67.86
CA MET A 1 -18.59 -52.57 67.42
C MET A 1 -18.25 -52.48 65.94
N ILE A 2 -17.00 -52.80 65.61
CA ILE A 2 -16.44 -53.38 64.37
C ILE A 2 -16.97 -52.87 63.02
N GLY A 3 -16.08 -52.33 62.19
CA GLY A 3 -16.36 -52.11 60.77
C GLY A 3 -15.22 -51.46 59.99
N SER A 4 -14.14 -52.22 59.77
CA SER A 4 -13.02 -51.91 58.87
C SER A 4 -13.46 -51.62 57.43
N ALA A 5 -12.77 -50.73 56.72
CA ALA A 5 -12.20 -51.02 55.41
C ALA A 5 -11.34 -49.86 54.88
N VAL A 6 -10.04 -50.15 54.77
CA VAL A 6 -9.03 -49.43 54.02
C VAL A 6 -9.26 -49.70 52.53
N ILE A 7 -9.35 -48.67 51.68
CA ILE A 7 -8.89 -48.74 50.29
C ILE A 7 -8.14 -47.45 49.97
N ARG A 8 -6.80 -47.56 49.99
CA ARG A 8 -5.91 -46.70 49.21
C ARG A 8 -5.99 -47.17 47.76
N LEU A 9 -6.24 -46.27 46.82
CA LEU A 9 -5.72 -46.43 45.46
C LEU A 9 -5.03 -45.14 45.01
N PHE A 10 -3.74 -45.32 44.73
CA PHE A 10 -2.86 -44.43 43.97
C PHE A 10 -3.27 -44.38 42.49
N LEU A 11 -2.63 -43.48 41.74
CA LEU A 11 -2.71 -43.21 40.28
C LEU A 11 -3.83 -42.21 39.92
N THR A 12 -3.58 -41.04 39.33
CA THR A 12 -2.56 -40.68 38.34
C THR A 12 -2.17 -39.21 38.46
N THR A 13 -0.87 -38.98 38.59
CA THR A 13 -0.18 -37.79 38.09
C THR A 13 -0.32 -37.69 36.57
N THR A 14 -0.12 -36.46 36.05
CA THR A 14 0.35 -36.18 34.67
C THR A 14 -0.69 -35.83 33.61
N ILE A 15 -1.40 -34.69 33.72
CA ILE A 15 -1.81 -33.88 32.54
C ILE A 15 -1.90 -32.39 32.92
N CYS A 16 -0.76 -31.71 33.06
CA CYS A 16 -0.68 -30.24 33.09
C CYS A 16 0.61 -29.77 32.39
N ALA A 17 0.91 -30.36 31.23
CA ALA A 17 2.06 -30.00 30.40
C ALA A 17 1.65 -29.72 28.94
N TRP A 18 0.53 -29.02 28.75
CA TRP A 18 0.09 -28.48 27.45
C TRP A 18 -0.14 -26.96 27.52
N LEU A 19 0.75 -26.25 28.24
CA LEU A 19 0.81 -24.78 28.26
C LEU A 19 2.02 -24.21 27.48
N LEU A 20 2.61 -24.98 26.56
CA LEU A 20 3.65 -24.49 25.66
C LEU A 20 3.39 -24.97 24.23
N SER A 21 2.43 -24.33 23.56
CA SER A 21 2.34 -24.27 22.10
C SER A 21 1.44 -23.09 21.70
N CYS A 22 1.87 -21.88 22.05
CA CYS A 22 1.48 -20.64 21.37
C CYS A 22 2.76 -19.87 21.06
N ALA A 23 3.67 -20.53 20.35
CA ALA A 23 4.77 -19.88 19.68
C ALA A 23 4.51 -20.05 18.17
N SER A 24 4.33 -18.90 17.52
CA SER A 24 4.50 -18.69 16.07
C SER A 24 3.66 -19.54 15.12
N THR A 25 2.39 -19.15 14.94
CA THR A 25 1.79 -19.10 13.59
C THR A 25 1.90 -17.66 13.11
N ALA A 26 3.10 -17.28 12.65
CA ALA A 26 3.37 -16.02 11.95
C ALA A 26 3.87 -16.30 10.51
N SER A 27 3.60 -17.50 9.97
CA SER A 27 4.21 -17.97 8.72
C SER A 27 3.22 -18.30 7.62
N SER A 28 1.94 -17.92 7.72
CA SER A 28 0.94 -18.23 6.69
C SER A 28 0.60 -17.06 5.74
N GLU A 29 1.24 -15.89 5.87
CA GLU A 29 0.97 -14.73 4.98
C GLU A 29 2.11 -14.40 4.01
N ARG A 30 3.29 -15.00 4.16
CA ARG A 30 4.40 -14.84 3.18
C ARG A 30 4.10 -15.39 1.79
N GLU A 31 3.06 -16.21 1.65
CA GLU A 31 2.67 -16.83 0.38
C GLU A 31 1.90 -15.86 -0.55
N ASN A 32 1.50 -14.68 -0.05
CA ASN A 32 0.62 -13.75 -0.77
C ASN A 32 1.33 -12.61 -1.53
N CYS A 33 2.67 -12.52 -1.49
CA CYS A 33 3.43 -11.48 -2.20
C CYS A 33 3.88 -11.88 -3.61
N VAL A 34 3.25 -12.92 -4.17
CA VAL A 34 3.47 -13.37 -5.55
C VAL A 34 2.52 -12.60 -6.48
N GLY A 35 2.70 -11.29 -6.54
CA GLY A 35 2.06 -10.39 -7.52
C GLY A 35 2.98 -10.11 -8.71
N GLU A 36 2.38 -9.68 -9.83
CA GLU A 36 2.93 -9.58 -11.20
C GLU A 36 4.41 -9.20 -11.33
N ALA A 37 5.05 -9.77 -12.36
CA ALA A 37 6.47 -9.65 -12.65
C ALA A 37 6.90 -8.19 -12.91
N THR A 38 7.18 -7.45 -11.84
CA THR A 38 8.11 -6.33 -11.91
C THR A 38 9.53 -6.92 -11.94
N ASP A 39 10.36 -6.50 -12.89
CA ASP A 39 11.76 -6.97 -12.99
C ASP A 39 12.62 -6.60 -11.76
N ASN A 40 12.11 -5.72 -10.88
CA ASN A 40 12.79 -5.32 -9.66
C ASN A 40 12.28 -6.09 -8.42
N VAL A 41 13.02 -7.14 -8.03
CA VAL A 41 12.73 -7.96 -6.84
C VAL A 41 12.71 -7.14 -5.56
N HIS A 42 13.64 -6.19 -5.40
CA HIS A 42 13.76 -5.38 -4.18
C HIS A 42 12.58 -4.44 -3.99
N PHE A 43 12.09 -3.83 -5.07
CA PHE A 43 10.89 -3.01 -5.03
C PHE A 43 9.67 -3.83 -4.58
N ARG A 44 9.48 -5.02 -5.16
CA ARG A 44 8.36 -5.91 -4.78
C ARG A 44 8.45 -6.34 -3.32
N GLU A 45 9.65 -6.67 -2.84
CA GLU A 45 9.87 -7.01 -1.43
C GLU A 45 9.50 -5.84 -0.50
N ALA A 46 9.89 -4.61 -0.84
CA ALA A 46 9.56 -3.42 -0.06
C ALA A 46 8.06 -3.13 -0.01
N VAL A 47 7.36 -3.25 -1.15
CA VAL A 47 5.90 -3.08 -1.20
C VAL A 47 5.18 -4.17 -0.41
N CYS A 48 5.63 -5.42 -0.54
CA CYS A 48 5.11 -6.55 0.24
C CYS A 48 5.27 -6.32 1.75
N GLU A 49 6.44 -5.88 2.20
CA GLU A 49 6.67 -5.54 3.60
C GLU A 49 5.73 -4.44 4.07
N ALA A 50 5.55 -3.38 3.28
CA ALA A 50 4.63 -2.30 3.58
C ALA A 50 3.16 -2.77 3.68
N ASP A 51 2.73 -3.63 2.76
CA ASP A 51 1.39 -4.25 2.76
C ASP A 51 1.17 -5.13 4.00
N GLN A 52 2.18 -5.90 4.42
CA GLN A 52 2.12 -6.69 5.65
C GLN A 52 2.01 -5.80 6.88
N LEU A 53 2.83 -4.75 6.99
CA LEU A 53 2.75 -3.78 8.08
C LEU A 53 1.37 -3.11 8.15
N LEU A 54 0.76 -2.82 6.99
CA LEU A 54 -0.59 -2.25 6.91
C LEU A 54 -1.65 -3.23 7.44
N ALA A 55 -1.56 -4.51 7.05
CA ALA A 55 -2.46 -5.57 7.49
C ALA A 55 -2.37 -5.84 9.01
N GLU A 56 -1.16 -5.77 9.56
CA GLU A 56 -0.88 -5.91 10.99
C GLU A 56 -1.22 -4.63 11.81
N ALA A 57 -1.85 -3.64 11.18
CA ALA A 57 -2.21 -2.35 11.78
C ALA A 57 -1.00 -1.52 12.29
N GLN A 58 0.21 -1.80 11.79
CA GLN A 58 1.43 -1.05 12.09
C GLN A 58 1.53 0.20 11.19
N TYR A 59 0.52 1.07 11.27
CA TYR A 59 0.25 2.11 10.28
C TYR A 59 1.41 3.10 10.04
N GLU A 60 2.10 3.53 11.10
CA GLU A 60 3.23 4.45 10.96
C GLU A 60 4.42 3.82 10.21
N GLN A 61 4.65 2.52 10.45
CA GLN A 61 5.71 1.76 9.80
C GLN A 61 5.35 1.45 8.35
N ALA A 62 4.10 1.04 8.11
CA ALA A 62 3.55 0.84 6.77
C ALA A 62 3.69 2.11 5.91
N ALA A 63 3.30 3.27 6.46
CA ALA A 63 3.41 4.55 5.75
C ALA A 63 4.86 4.84 5.32
N ARG A 64 5.83 4.66 6.23
CA ARG A 64 7.26 4.83 5.91
C ARG A 64 7.74 3.84 4.84
N ALA A 65 7.36 2.57 4.95
CA ALA A 65 7.77 1.54 4.01
C ALA A 65 7.24 1.81 2.59
N TYR A 66 5.99 2.28 2.43
CA TYR A 66 5.48 2.72 1.13
C TYR A 66 6.27 3.91 0.56
N VAL A 67 6.60 4.89 1.40
CA VAL A 67 7.40 6.05 0.99
C VAL A 67 8.80 5.64 0.57
N GLU A 68 9.42 4.71 1.28
CA GLU A 68 10.71 4.15 0.90
C GLU A 68 10.63 3.43 -0.44
N ALA A 69 9.62 2.58 -0.65
CA ALA A 69 9.39 1.89 -1.92
C ALA A 69 9.21 2.87 -3.10
N MET A 70 8.46 3.98 -2.91
CA MET A 70 8.30 5.03 -3.92
C MET A 70 9.61 5.73 -4.31
N ASN A 71 10.60 5.75 -3.43
CA ASN A 71 11.91 6.37 -3.69
C ASN A 71 12.91 5.40 -4.34
N MET A 72 12.52 4.14 -4.56
CA MET A 72 13.38 3.17 -5.24
C MET A 72 13.43 3.47 -6.75
N PRO A 73 14.61 3.35 -7.39
CA PRO A 73 14.72 3.51 -8.83
C PRO A 73 14.12 2.28 -9.52
N VAL A 74 12.84 2.40 -9.89
CA VAL A 74 12.15 1.41 -10.73
C VAL A 74 11.90 2.02 -12.10
N HIS A 75 12.32 1.31 -13.14
CA HIS A 75 12.15 1.75 -14.52
C HIS A 75 10.77 1.42 -15.08
N GLU A 76 10.07 0.45 -14.50
CA GLU A 76 8.88 -0.18 -15.12
C GLU A 76 7.65 -0.26 -14.21
N ALA A 77 7.79 0.01 -12.91
CA ALA A 77 6.71 -0.16 -11.95
C ALA A 77 5.99 1.17 -11.69
N LEU A 78 4.71 1.21 -12.06
CA LEU A 78 3.80 2.29 -11.70
C LEU A 78 3.64 2.36 -10.17
N THR A 79 4.17 3.41 -9.55
CA THR A 79 4.12 3.63 -8.10
C THR A 79 2.90 4.42 -7.63
N PHE A 80 1.93 4.69 -8.50
CA PHE A 80 0.88 5.68 -8.19
C PHE A 80 -0.10 5.19 -7.11
N ASP A 81 -0.36 3.89 -7.03
CA ASP A 81 -1.19 3.27 -5.98
C ASP A 81 -0.53 3.40 -4.59
N LEU A 82 0.80 3.41 -4.54
CA LEU A 82 1.56 3.58 -3.30
C LEU A 82 1.28 4.94 -2.64
N TYR A 83 0.98 6.00 -3.40
CA TYR A 83 0.54 7.27 -2.83
C TYR A 83 -0.77 7.12 -2.03
N ALA A 84 -1.73 6.36 -2.55
CA ALA A 84 -2.99 6.10 -1.86
C ALA A 84 -2.80 5.20 -0.64
N LYS A 85 -1.98 4.14 -0.76
CA LYS A 85 -1.66 3.25 0.37
C LYS A 85 -0.95 4.00 1.49
N ALA A 86 0.06 4.83 1.17
CA ALA A 86 0.74 5.70 2.12
C ALA A 86 -0.22 6.70 2.79
N SER A 87 -1.10 7.33 2.00
CA SER A 87 -2.15 8.22 2.52
C SER A 87 -3.04 7.52 3.56
N ILE A 88 -3.57 6.33 3.23
CA ILE A 88 -4.40 5.54 4.14
C ILE A 88 -3.63 5.20 5.42
N ALA A 89 -2.37 4.78 5.30
CA ALA A 89 -1.53 4.44 6.44
C ALA A 89 -1.29 5.67 7.35
N TYR A 90 -0.96 6.83 6.80
CA TYR A 90 -0.82 8.07 7.58
C TYR A 90 -2.13 8.52 8.24
N LEU A 91 -3.26 8.44 7.54
CA LEU A 91 -4.57 8.79 8.11
C LEU A 91 -4.93 7.85 9.27
N LYS A 92 -4.67 6.55 9.13
CA LYS A 92 -4.91 5.55 10.18
C LYS A 92 -3.95 5.67 11.37
N SER A 93 -2.73 6.18 11.16
CA SER A 93 -1.78 6.47 12.25
C SER A 93 -2.08 7.77 13.00
N GLY A 94 -2.96 8.61 12.46
CA GLY A 94 -3.32 9.92 13.04
C GLY A 94 -2.47 11.09 12.52
N ASP A 95 -1.53 10.87 11.61
CA ASP A 95 -0.81 11.94 10.91
C ASP A 95 -1.63 12.46 9.72
N TYR A 96 -2.69 13.20 10.03
CA TYR A 96 -3.61 13.74 9.02
C TYR A 96 -2.95 14.72 8.04
N ARG A 97 -1.86 15.38 8.45
CA ARG A 97 -1.14 16.33 7.59
C ARG A 97 -0.46 15.58 6.46
N SER A 98 0.33 14.56 6.80
CA SER A 98 0.99 13.71 5.80
C SER A 98 -0.05 12.92 4.99
N GLY A 99 -1.10 12.40 5.64
CA GLY A 99 -2.19 11.70 4.95
C GLY A 99 -2.85 12.55 3.85
N LYS A 100 -3.19 13.81 4.14
CA LYS A 100 -3.74 14.73 3.13
C LYS A 100 -2.76 15.05 2.01
N GLU A 101 -1.49 15.25 2.33
CA GLU A 101 -0.44 15.47 1.33
C GLU A 101 -0.35 14.30 0.33
N TYR A 102 -0.29 13.06 0.83
CA TYR A 102 -0.24 11.87 -0.02
C TYR A 102 -1.54 11.62 -0.79
N ALA A 103 -2.70 12.00 -0.22
CA ALA A 103 -3.95 11.99 -0.95
C ALA A 103 -3.96 12.96 -2.15
N GLU A 104 -3.37 14.16 -2.02
CA GLU A 104 -3.23 15.11 -3.14
C GLU A 104 -2.26 14.60 -4.21
N ARG A 105 -1.13 14.01 -3.80
CA ARG A 105 -0.20 13.34 -4.73
C ARG A 105 -0.90 12.26 -5.54
N TYR A 106 -1.67 11.40 -4.86
CA TYR A 106 -2.47 10.36 -5.53
C TYR A 106 -3.47 10.94 -6.53
N LYS A 107 -4.17 12.03 -6.21
CA LYS A 107 -5.10 12.67 -7.15
C LYS A 107 -4.42 13.12 -8.43
N VAL A 108 -3.24 13.74 -8.33
CA VAL A 108 -2.47 14.17 -9.51
C VAL A 108 -2.00 12.98 -10.33
N ALA A 109 -1.46 11.96 -9.67
CA ALA A 109 -0.99 10.74 -10.34
C ALA A 109 -2.14 9.99 -11.02
N LEU A 110 -3.30 9.89 -10.36
CA LEU A 110 -4.52 9.31 -10.92
C LEU A 110 -5.04 10.11 -12.12
N ALA A 111 -4.99 11.45 -12.07
CA ALA A 111 -5.40 12.29 -13.18
C ALA A 111 -4.50 12.09 -14.41
N LEU A 112 -3.19 11.92 -14.21
CA LEU A 112 -2.27 11.53 -15.29
C LEU A 112 -2.63 10.15 -15.86
N PHE A 113 -2.80 9.15 -14.99
CA PHE A 113 -3.09 7.79 -15.39
C PHE A 113 -4.43 7.63 -16.14
N THR A 114 -5.44 8.39 -15.73
CA THR A 114 -6.78 8.40 -16.37
C THR A 114 -6.84 9.25 -17.64
N GLY A 115 -5.74 9.91 -18.02
CA GLY A 115 -5.67 10.78 -19.20
C GLY A 115 -6.40 12.12 -19.04
N ILE A 116 -6.66 12.54 -17.79
CA ILE A 116 -7.12 13.91 -17.51
C ILE A 116 -5.96 14.89 -17.72
N PHE A 117 -4.75 14.48 -17.33
CA PHE A 117 -3.51 15.16 -17.63
C PHE A 117 -2.67 14.33 -18.59
N ASP A 118 -1.92 15.02 -19.45
CA ASP A 118 -0.90 14.42 -20.30
C ASP A 118 0.48 14.91 -19.88
N CYS A 119 1.49 14.09 -20.15
CA CYS A 119 2.89 14.47 -20.03
C CYS A 119 3.29 15.34 -21.22
N ALA A 120 4.11 16.35 -20.95
CA ALA A 120 4.76 17.17 -21.96
C ALA A 120 6.20 17.47 -21.53
N SER A 121 7.06 17.71 -22.50
CA SER A 121 8.47 18.06 -22.27
C SER A 121 8.84 19.33 -23.01
N LEU A 122 9.63 20.18 -22.38
CA LEU A 122 10.23 21.37 -22.97
C LEU A 122 11.62 21.54 -22.37
N ASP A 123 12.63 21.68 -23.22
CA ASP A 123 14.03 21.83 -22.82
C ASP A 123 14.55 20.74 -21.86
N GLY A 124 14.04 19.51 -22.00
CA GLY A 124 14.43 18.36 -21.18
C GLY A 124 13.73 18.29 -19.81
N GLU A 125 12.86 19.26 -19.48
CA GLU A 125 12.06 19.25 -18.26
C GLU A 125 10.64 18.74 -18.55
N PHE A 126 10.15 17.83 -17.71
CA PHE A 126 8.80 17.29 -17.80
C PHE A 126 7.78 18.13 -17.01
N TYR A 127 6.58 18.28 -17.56
CA TYR A 127 5.46 18.92 -16.89
C TYR A 127 4.13 18.29 -17.33
N LEU A 128 3.08 18.54 -16.55
CA LEU A 128 1.73 18.09 -16.88
C LEU A 128 0.96 19.18 -17.61
N VAL A 129 0.18 18.78 -18.60
CA VAL A 129 -0.79 19.63 -19.30
C VAL A 129 -2.20 19.07 -19.18
N ASP A 130 -3.20 19.95 -19.22
CA ASP A 130 -4.59 19.53 -19.37
C ASP A 130 -4.93 19.21 -20.83
N LYS A 131 -6.16 18.75 -21.08
CA LYS A 131 -6.69 18.46 -22.43
C LYS A 131 -6.70 19.65 -23.40
N TYR A 132 -6.42 20.86 -22.93
CA TYR A 132 -6.33 22.08 -23.74
C TYR A 132 -4.87 22.55 -23.91
N ALA A 133 -3.89 21.71 -23.54
CA ALA A 133 -2.47 22.01 -23.53
C ALA A 133 -2.07 23.15 -22.58
N ASN A 134 -2.89 23.48 -21.57
CA ASN A 134 -2.49 24.42 -20.54
C ASN A 134 -1.64 23.70 -19.50
N ARG A 135 -0.57 24.34 -19.06
CA ARG A 135 0.29 23.80 -18.00
C ARG A 135 -0.47 23.72 -16.68
N VAL A 136 -0.50 22.52 -16.09
CA VAL A 136 -1.09 22.29 -14.77
C VAL A 136 -0.17 22.86 -13.71
N GLN A 137 -0.75 23.53 -12.73
CA GLN A 137 -0.04 24.10 -11.58
C GLN A 137 -0.58 23.46 -10.30
N GLY A 138 0.27 23.31 -9.29
CA GLY A 138 -0.13 22.76 -8.01
C GLY A 138 1.03 22.25 -7.20
N ALA A 139 0.77 21.99 -5.92
CA ALA A 139 1.71 21.23 -5.10
C ALA A 139 1.94 19.86 -5.73
N TYR A 140 3.17 19.37 -5.67
CA TYR A 140 3.59 18.04 -6.15
C TYR A 140 3.52 17.81 -7.67
N VAL A 141 2.89 18.68 -8.47
CA VAL A 141 2.76 18.50 -9.93
C VAL A 141 4.11 18.29 -10.62
N SER A 142 5.11 19.12 -10.31
CA SER A 142 6.45 18.97 -10.92
C SER A 142 7.19 17.71 -10.45
N GLU A 143 6.97 17.29 -9.20
CA GLU A 143 7.55 16.05 -8.66
C GLU A 143 6.94 14.83 -9.34
N ILE A 144 5.60 14.79 -9.44
CA ILE A 144 4.86 13.72 -10.11
C ILE A 144 5.21 13.68 -11.59
N ALA A 145 5.28 14.84 -12.27
CA ALA A 145 5.71 14.90 -13.67
C ALA A 145 7.10 14.30 -13.86
N ARG A 146 8.07 14.65 -13.00
CA ARG A 146 9.43 14.10 -13.09
C ARG A 146 9.45 12.59 -12.83
N SER A 147 8.66 12.10 -11.88
CA SER A 147 8.65 10.69 -11.53
C SER A 147 7.94 9.82 -12.55
N LEU A 148 6.83 10.30 -13.13
CA LEU A 148 5.94 9.47 -13.95
C LEU A 148 6.03 9.75 -15.46
N CYS A 149 6.50 10.93 -15.89
CA CYS A 149 6.63 11.24 -17.33
C CYS A 149 7.93 10.76 -17.96
N VAL A 150 8.97 10.47 -17.17
CA VAL A 150 10.28 10.00 -17.69
C VAL A 150 10.15 8.61 -18.35
N GLY A 151 9.10 7.84 -18.04
CA GLY A 151 8.76 6.54 -18.63
C GLY A 151 7.66 6.59 -19.70
N GLU A 152 7.55 7.68 -20.48
CA GLU A 152 6.41 7.98 -21.37
C GLU A 152 5.98 6.83 -22.31
N HIS A 153 6.88 5.92 -22.70
CA HIS A 153 6.52 4.73 -23.49
C HIS A 153 5.64 3.73 -22.74
N GLU A 154 5.72 3.65 -21.42
CA GLU A 154 4.97 2.68 -20.62
C GLU A 154 3.61 3.22 -20.15
N VAL A 155 3.50 4.52 -19.88
CA VAL A 155 2.24 5.15 -19.46
C VAL A 155 1.17 5.02 -20.56
N HIS A 156 1.57 5.17 -21.84
CA HIS A 156 0.69 4.94 -22.98
C HIS A 156 0.31 3.46 -23.13
N LEU A 157 1.27 2.54 -23.00
CA LEU A 157 1.01 1.09 -23.09
C LEU A 157 0.05 0.61 -21.99
N LEU A 158 0.14 1.18 -20.79
CA LEU A 158 -0.76 0.84 -19.68
C LEU A 158 -2.16 1.41 -19.92
N ARG A 159 -2.28 2.66 -20.37
CA ARG A 159 -3.58 3.23 -20.75
C ARG A 159 -4.31 2.40 -21.82
N ASP A 160 -3.54 1.79 -22.72
CA ASP A 160 -4.07 1.03 -23.85
C ASP A 160 -4.25 -0.47 -23.53
N ASN A 161 -3.47 -1.07 -22.60
CA ASN A 161 -3.54 -2.49 -22.23
C ASN A 161 -4.32 -2.78 -20.94
N ILE A 162 -4.62 -1.78 -20.13
CA ILE A 162 -5.43 -1.99 -18.93
C ILE A 162 -6.87 -2.20 -19.36
N GLY A 163 -7.40 -3.39 -19.04
CA GLY A 163 -8.83 -3.64 -18.99
C GLY A 163 -9.46 -2.64 -18.02
N ARG A 164 -9.96 -1.53 -18.56
CA ARG A 164 -10.42 -0.32 -17.85
C ARG A 164 -11.30 -0.57 -16.61
N LEU A 165 -11.98 -1.71 -16.51
CA LEU A 165 -12.99 -1.94 -15.47
C LEU A 165 -12.44 -2.30 -14.08
N ASP A 166 -11.50 -3.23 -13.96
CA ASP A 166 -11.11 -3.76 -12.63
C ASP A 166 -10.22 -2.75 -11.86
N ILE A 167 -9.30 -2.08 -12.57
CA ILE A 167 -8.47 -1.02 -11.98
C ILE A 167 -9.31 0.19 -11.59
N GLU A 168 -10.35 0.55 -12.35
CA GLU A 168 -11.25 1.64 -11.97
C GLU A 168 -11.95 1.36 -10.62
N VAL A 169 -12.42 0.14 -10.39
CA VAL A 169 -13.12 -0.23 -9.14
C VAL A 169 -12.22 -0.11 -7.92
N ASP A 170 -10.99 -0.64 -7.98
CA ASP A 170 -10.05 -0.58 -6.86
C ASP A 170 -9.64 0.87 -6.57
N LEU A 171 -9.43 1.68 -7.61
CA LEU A 171 -9.12 3.10 -7.47
C LEU A 171 -10.28 3.89 -6.86
N PHE A 172 -11.53 3.61 -7.25
CA PHE A 172 -12.69 4.21 -6.62
C PHE A 172 -12.82 3.84 -5.15
N GLN A 173 -12.56 2.58 -4.78
CA GLN A 173 -12.57 2.14 -3.38
C GLN A 173 -11.48 2.81 -2.56
N LEU A 174 -10.26 2.92 -3.10
CA LEU A 174 -9.14 3.65 -2.48
C LEU A 174 -9.50 5.12 -2.25
N TYR A 175 -10.02 5.79 -3.27
CA TYR A 175 -10.46 7.18 -3.18
C TYR A 175 -11.57 7.37 -2.14
N ALA A 176 -12.60 6.52 -2.15
CA ALA A 176 -13.70 6.58 -1.19
C ALA A 176 -13.21 6.37 0.25
N THR A 177 -12.29 5.42 0.45
CA THR A 177 -11.67 5.15 1.74
C THR A 177 -10.92 6.37 2.27
N MET A 178 -10.06 6.98 1.44
CA MET A 178 -9.33 8.20 1.81
C MET A 178 -10.27 9.35 2.15
N ARG A 179 -11.30 9.57 1.32
CA ARG A 179 -12.30 10.62 1.55
C ARG A 179 -12.98 10.46 2.91
N ASN A 180 -13.46 9.25 3.21
CA ASN A 180 -14.13 8.96 4.48
C ASN A 180 -13.20 9.20 5.68
N LEU A 181 -11.94 8.77 5.60
CA LEU A 181 -10.95 8.99 6.67
C LEU A 181 -10.65 10.48 6.88
N ILE A 182 -10.59 11.26 5.81
CA ILE A 182 -10.37 12.71 5.88
C ILE A 182 -11.56 13.45 6.48
N GLU A 183 -12.79 13.02 6.18
CA GLU A 183 -14.02 13.61 6.71
C GLU A 183 -14.22 13.29 8.21
N VAL A 184 -13.86 12.09 8.66
CA VAL A 184 -13.98 11.68 10.08
C VAL A 184 -12.90 12.29 10.97
N GLY A 185 -11.73 12.60 10.42
CA GLY A 185 -10.60 13.20 11.15
C GLY A 185 -10.65 14.71 11.39
N GLN A 186 -11.75 15.38 11.02
CA GLN A 186 -11.99 16.81 11.22
C GLN A 186 -12.97 17.06 12.35
#